data_AF-S7WAM3-F1
#
_entry.id   AF-S7WAM3-F1
#
_cell.length_a   1.000
_cell.length_b   1.000
_cell.length_c   1.000
_cell.angle_alpha   90.00
_cell.angle_beta   90.00
_cell.angle_gamma   90.00
#
_symmetry.space_group_name_H-M   'P 1'
#
loop_
_entity.id
_entity.type
_entity.pdbx_description
1 polymer ?
#
loop_
_entity_poly.entity_id
_entity_poly.type
_entity_poly.pdbx_seq_one_letter_code
_entity_poly.pdbx_strand_id
1 'polypeptide(L)'
;MLIPLNLSNKLGSIFQIHKEKFILKKELILIQTYGIKKKDSYTCTDIKELKELLWELSTHNIYKRIVIDSISTLNIENNIILLFRLLKIKGVDIVLVCFEHEKLWYVDKILG
;
A
#
# COMPACT_ATOMS: atom_id res chain seq x y z
N MET A 1 7.47 -12.79 4.72
CA MET A 1 6.49 -13.79 4.21
C MET A 1 6.22 -13.62 2.72
N LEU A 2 6.07 -14.71 1.96
CA LEU A 2 5.79 -14.68 0.52
C LEU A 2 4.28 -14.46 0.27
N ILE A 3 3.88 -13.36 -0.38
CA ILE A 3 2.50 -13.18 -0.86
C ILE A 3 2.45 -13.56 -2.34
N PRO A 4 1.86 -14.71 -2.72
CA PRO A 4 1.73 -15.07 -4.12
C PRO A 4 0.86 -14.05 -4.87
N LEU A 5 1.28 -13.66 -6.09
CA LEU A 5 0.42 -12.91 -7.00
C LEU A 5 -0.61 -13.87 -7.61
N ASN A 6 -1.90 -13.60 -7.40
CA ASN A 6 -2.99 -14.42 -7.95
C ASN A 6 -3.46 -13.83 -9.29
N LEU A 7 -3.60 -14.66 -10.31
CA LEU A 7 -3.71 -14.27 -11.74
C LEU A 7 -5.10 -14.55 -12.35
N SER A 8 -6.18 -14.33 -11.59
CA SER A 8 -7.58 -14.39 -12.05
C SER A 8 -8.28 -13.04 -11.82
N ASN A 9 -9.43 -12.76 -12.44
CA ASN A 9 -10.35 -11.61 -12.22
C ASN A 9 -10.84 -11.45 -10.75
N LYS A 10 -9.93 -11.51 -9.78
CA LYS A 10 -10.18 -11.39 -8.34
C LYS A 10 -9.86 -9.97 -7.92
N LEU A 11 -10.72 -9.46 -7.05
CA LEU A 11 -10.43 -8.28 -6.25
C LEU A 11 -9.04 -8.43 -5.61
N GLY A 12 -8.30 -7.32 -5.53
CA GLY A 12 -7.06 -7.26 -4.76
C GLY A 12 -7.34 -7.39 -3.26
N SER A 13 -6.34 -7.10 -2.45
CA SER A 13 -6.48 -7.10 -0.99
C SER A 13 -5.68 -6.00 -0.32
N ILE A 14 -6.17 -5.50 0.81
CA ILE A 14 -5.46 -4.54 1.66
C ILE A 14 -4.82 -5.33 2.80
N PHE A 15 -3.50 -5.44 2.75
CA PHE A 15 -2.69 -6.14 3.73
C PHE A 15 -2.01 -5.16 4.68
N GLN A 16 -1.90 -5.54 5.94
CA GLN A 16 -0.97 -4.92 6.88
C GLN A 16 0.23 -5.83 7.07
N ILE A 17 1.44 -5.29 7.05
CA ILE A 17 2.65 -6.03 7.41
C ILE A 17 3.49 -5.21 8.38
N HIS A 18 4.10 -5.90 9.32
CA HIS A 18 5.07 -5.29 10.23
C HIS A 18 6.34 -4.88 9.50
N LYS A 19 6.86 -3.69 9.84
CA LYS A 19 8.11 -3.16 9.28
C LYS A 19 9.26 -4.16 9.34
N GLU A 20 9.45 -4.82 10.48
CA GLU A 20 10.52 -5.79 10.71
C GLU A 20 10.43 -7.02 9.79
N LYS A 21 9.23 -7.34 9.31
CA LYS A 21 8.95 -8.51 8.48
C LYS A 21 8.86 -8.18 6.99
N PHE A 22 8.90 -6.90 6.66
CA PHE A 22 8.77 -6.44 5.29
C PHE A 22 10.10 -6.57 4.54
N ILE A 23 10.08 -7.33 3.45
CA ILE A 23 11.21 -7.48 2.53
C ILE A 23 10.78 -6.92 1.19
N LEU A 24 11.49 -5.89 0.72
CA LEU A 24 11.23 -5.27 -0.57
C LEU A 24 11.55 -6.25 -1.70
N LYS A 25 10.61 -6.41 -2.65
CA LYS A 25 10.81 -7.21 -3.87
C LYS A 25 10.81 -6.31 -5.10
N LYS A 26 11.50 -6.76 -6.15
CA LYS A 26 11.36 -6.19 -7.50
C LYS A 26 9.93 -6.48 -7.99
N GLU A 27 9.32 -5.56 -8.72
CA GLU A 27 7.92 -5.61 -9.24
C GLU A 27 6.82 -5.08 -8.30
N LEU A 28 7.07 -3.99 -7.58
CA LEU A 28 6.03 -3.28 -6.84
C LEU A 28 6.26 -1.76 -6.87
N ILE A 29 5.17 -1.00 -6.83
CA ILE A 29 5.26 0.45 -6.61
C ILE A 29 5.48 0.68 -5.13
N LEU A 30 6.61 1.30 -4.78
CA LEU A 30 6.93 1.65 -3.41
C LEU A 30 6.66 3.13 -3.18
N ILE A 31 5.78 3.42 -2.23
CA ILE A 31 5.52 4.77 -1.72
C ILE A 31 6.09 4.82 -0.31
N GLN A 32 7.01 5.75 -0.05
CA GLN A 32 7.56 5.97 1.28
C GLN A 32 6.96 7.23 1.90
N THR A 33 6.46 7.12 3.12
CA THR A 33 5.92 8.28 3.84
C THR A 33 6.92 8.95 4.78
N TYR A 34 8.04 8.28 5.04
CA TYR A 34 9.10 8.77 5.92
C TYR A 34 10.45 8.10 5.61
N GLY A 35 11.53 8.77 6.00
CA GLY A 35 12.90 8.24 5.98
C GLY A 35 13.66 8.52 4.69
N ILE A 36 14.79 7.82 4.51
CA ILE A 36 15.67 8.00 3.36
C ILE A 36 15.00 7.43 2.10
N LYS A 37 14.97 8.24 1.03
CA LYS A 37 14.42 7.84 -0.27
C LYS A 37 15.17 6.62 -0.82
N LYS A 38 14.43 5.58 -1.15
CA LYS A 38 14.93 4.37 -1.82
C LYS A 38 14.97 4.61 -3.32
N LYS A 39 15.80 3.82 -4.01
CA LYS A 39 15.84 3.85 -5.47
C LYS A 39 14.49 3.40 -6.03
N ASP A 40 14.02 4.10 -7.06
CA ASP A 40 12.76 3.79 -7.78
C ASP A 40 11.50 3.83 -6.90
N SER A 41 11.51 4.64 -5.83
CA SER A 41 10.34 4.86 -4.97
C SER A 41 9.77 6.28 -5.12
N TYR A 42 8.47 6.39 -4.87
CA TYR A 42 7.80 7.65 -4.61
C TYR A 42 7.96 8.03 -3.14
N THR A 43 8.02 9.32 -2.86
CA THR A 43 8.04 9.87 -1.50
C THR A 43 6.81 10.73 -1.34
N CYS A 44 5.99 10.44 -0.33
CA CYS A 44 4.77 11.19 0.00
C CYS A 44 4.79 11.51 1.49
N THR A 45 5.26 12.71 1.85
CA THR A 45 5.44 13.11 3.25
C THR A 45 4.16 13.58 3.94
N ASP A 46 3.10 13.81 3.17
CA ASP A 46 1.78 14.17 3.69
C ASP A 46 0.64 13.40 2.99
N ILE A 47 -0.57 13.58 3.53
CA ILE A 47 -1.77 12.88 3.07
C ILE A 47 -2.24 13.34 1.68
N LYS A 48 -1.97 14.60 1.32
CA LYS A 48 -2.39 15.18 0.03
C LYS A 48 -1.54 14.60 -1.09
N GLU A 49 -0.23 14.55 -0.92
CA GLU A 49 0.70 13.91 -1.86
C GLU A 49 0.33 12.43 -2.07
N LEU A 50 0.05 11.72 -0.96
CA LEU A 50 -0.38 10.32 -1.04
C LEU A 50 -1.68 10.18 -1.82
N LYS A 51 -2.66 11.05 -1.57
CA LYS A 51 -3.96 11.04 -2.27
C LYS A 51 -3.79 11.22 -3.77
N GLU A 52 -3.03 12.23 -4.18
CA GLU A 52 -2.81 12.58 -5.58
C GLU A 52 -2.12 11.42 -6.32
N LEU A 53 -1.08 10.84 -5.70
CA LEU A 53 -0.38 9.70 -6.27
C LEU A 53 -1.27 8.46 -6.37
N LEU A 54 -2.04 8.12 -5.33
CA LEU A 54 -2.98 6.98 -5.38
C LEU A 54 -4.06 7.18 -6.44
N TRP A 55 -4.51 8.42 -6.65
CA TRP A 55 -5.46 8.75 -7.70
C TRP A 55 -4.86 8.51 -9.08
N GLU A 56 -3.65 9.03 -9.34
CA GLU A 56 -2.90 8.80 -10.57
C GLU A 56 -2.65 7.30 -10.83
N LEU A 57 -2.18 6.57 -9.81
CA LEU A 57 -1.99 5.12 -9.92
C LEU A 57 -3.31 4.40 -10.18
N SER A 58 -4.43 4.90 -9.67
CA SER A 58 -5.74 4.31 -9.94
C SER A 58 -6.20 4.53 -11.37
N THR A 59 -5.78 5.58 -12.07
CA THR A 59 -6.15 5.81 -13.48
C THR A 59 -5.36 4.92 -14.45
N HIS A 60 -4.20 4.44 -14.02
CA HIS A 60 -3.33 3.56 -14.81
C HIS A 60 -3.42 2.11 -14.29
N ASN A 61 -4.20 1.25 -14.96
CA ASN A 61 -4.39 -0.17 -14.60
C ASN A 61 -3.14 -1.07 -14.85
N ILE A 62 -1.94 -0.55 -14.63
CA ILE A 62 -0.67 -1.21 -14.99
C ILE A 62 -0.10 -1.97 -13.79
N TYR A 63 -0.50 -1.62 -12.57
CA TYR A 63 0.12 -2.09 -11.35
C TYR A 63 -0.69 -3.21 -10.69
N LYS A 64 -0.01 -4.29 -10.30
CA LYS A 64 -0.64 -5.38 -9.53
C LYS A 64 -0.51 -5.20 -8.01
N ARG A 65 0.46 -4.39 -7.56
CA ARG A 65 0.76 -4.22 -6.14
C ARG A 65 1.38 -2.86 -5.82
N ILE A 66 0.82 -2.19 -4.81
CA ILE A 66 1.33 -0.95 -4.22
C ILE A 66 1.75 -1.26 -2.78
N VAL A 67 2.94 -0.80 -2.40
CA VAL A 67 3.41 -0.84 -1.02
C VAL A 67 3.50 0.58 -0.51
N ILE A 68 2.87 0.84 0.63
CA ILE A 68 3.00 2.10 1.35
C ILE A 68 3.81 1.82 2.61
N ASP A 69 5.06 2.28 2.58
CA ASP A 69 6.05 2.06 3.61
C ASP A 69 5.94 3.13 4.70
N SER A 70 5.70 2.68 5.94
CA SER A 70 5.53 3.51 7.13
C SER A 70 4.21 4.29 7.18
N ILE A 71 3.08 3.74 6.71
CA ILE A 71 1.78 4.42 6.64
C ILE A 71 1.34 5.07 7.96
N SER A 72 1.76 4.52 9.11
CA SER A 72 1.44 5.03 10.44
C SER A 72 2.03 6.41 10.74
N THR A 73 2.92 6.93 9.90
CA THR A 73 3.42 8.31 10.00
C THR A 73 2.44 9.34 9.43
N LEU A 74 1.33 8.90 8.81
CA LEU A 74 0.30 9.76 8.26
C LEU A 74 -1.03 9.56 9.00
N ASN A 75 -1.78 10.65 9.18
CA ASN A 75 -3.15 10.57 9.67
C ASN A 75 -4.09 10.15 8.52
N ILE A 76 -4.47 8.86 8.48
CA ILE A 76 -5.24 8.31 7.37
C ILE A 76 -6.72 8.67 7.48
N GLU A 77 -7.15 9.51 6.55
CA GLU A 77 -8.54 9.95 6.40
C GLU A 77 -9.40 8.93 5.61
N ASN A 78 -10.72 9.04 5.77
CA ASN A 78 -11.70 8.18 5.07
C ASN A 78 -11.57 8.22 3.54
N ASN A 79 -11.18 9.35 2.97
CA ASN A 79 -10.99 9.51 1.53
C ASN A 79 -9.86 8.62 0.97
N ILE A 80 -8.77 8.45 1.71
CA ILE A 80 -7.66 7.55 1.37
C ILE A 80 -8.12 6.10 1.47
N ILE A 81 -8.89 5.77 2.51
CA ILE A 81 -9.44 4.42 2.68
C ILE A 81 -10.36 4.06 1.51
N LEU A 82 -11.15 5.02 1.01
CA LEU A 82 -11.95 4.83 -0.21
C LEU A 82 -11.08 4.58 -1.44
N LEU A 83 -9.95 5.29 -1.58
CA LEU A 83 -8.99 5.03 -2.67
C LEU A 83 -8.36 3.63 -2.55
N PHE A 84 -8.06 3.18 -1.34
CA PHE A 84 -7.58 1.82 -1.14
C PHE A 84 -8.59 0.78 -1.60
N ARG A 85 -9.86 0.99 -1.26
CA ARG A 85 -10.96 0.12 -1.71
C ARG A 85 -11.18 0.17 -3.21
N LEU A 86 -11.04 1.34 -3.85
CA LEU A 86 -11.13 1.49 -5.30
C LEU A 86 -10.04 0.68 -6.01
N LEU A 87 -8.79 0.83 -5.59
CA LEU A 87 -7.65 0.09 -6.11
C LEU A 87 -7.81 -1.43 -5.90
N LYS A 88 -8.30 -1.84 -4.72
CA LYS A 88 -8.69 -3.23 -4.45
C LYS A 88 -9.71 -3.75 -5.47
N ILE A 89 -10.76 -2.98 -5.77
CA ILE A 89 -11.77 -3.37 -6.76
C ILE A 89 -11.16 -3.55 -8.15
N LYS A 90 -10.15 -2.73 -8.49
CA LYS A 90 -9.38 -2.84 -9.73
C LYS A 90 -8.38 -4.01 -9.76
N GLY A 91 -8.35 -4.85 -8.73
CA GLY A 91 -7.45 -6.00 -8.67
C GLY A 91 -6.05 -5.67 -8.14
N VAL A 92 -5.85 -4.51 -7.54
CA VAL A 92 -4.54 -4.08 -7.02
C VAL A 92 -4.40 -4.46 -5.55
N ASP A 93 -3.32 -5.15 -5.22
CA ASP A 93 -2.94 -5.41 -3.83
C ASP A 93 -2.32 -4.16 -3.20
N ILE A 94 -2.75 -3.81 -2.00
CA ILE A 94 -2.17 -2.72 -1.21
C ILE A 94 -1.51 -3.34 0.02
N VAL A 95 -0.23 -3.06 0.22
CA VAL A 95 0.53 -3.52 1.37
C VAL A 95 0.90 -2.31 2.21
N LEU A 96 0.31 -2.22 3.40
CA LEU A 96 0.56 -1.19 4.38
C LEU A 96 1.63 -1.67 5.36
N VAL A 97 2.81 -1.07 5.28
CA VAL A 97 3.90 -1.38 6.21
C VAL A 97 3.74 -0.49 7.43
N CYS A 98 3.50 -1.10 8.58
CA CYS A 98 3.23 -0.40 9.85
C CYS A 98 4.29 -0.77 10.90
N PHE A 99 4.52 0.14 11.84
CA PHE A 99 5.27 -0.19 13.06
C PHE A 99 4.37 -0.84 14.11
N GLU A 100 3.07 -0.51 14.11
CA GLU A 100 2.08 -0.96 15.09
C GLU A 100 1.65 -2.42 14.89
N HIS A 101 1.39 -3.11 16.01
CA HIS A 101 0.87 -4.49 16.08
C HIS A 101 -0.66 -4.58 16.03
N GLU A 102 -1.34 -3.48 16.31
CA GLU A 102 -2.78 -3.45 16.22
C GLU A 102 -3.25 -3.48 14.77
N LYS A 103 -4.31 -4.26 14.51
CA LYS A 103 -4.90 -4.36 13.19
C LYS A 103 -5.62 -3.06 12.85
N LEU A 104 -5.22 -2.40 11.77
CA LEU A 104 -5.98 -1.29 11.20
C LEU A 104 -7.37 -1.78 10.77
N TRP A 105 -8.43 -1.10 11.21
CA TRP A 105 -9.82 -1.55 11.03
C TRP A 105 -10.24 -1.73 9.56
N TYR A 106 -9.54 -1.06 8.63
CA TYR A 106 -9.81 -1.09 7.19
C TYR A 106 -8.94 -2.09 6.41
N VAL A 107 -8.09 -2.89 7.08
CA VAL A 107 -7.27 -3.92 6.41
C VAL A 107 -7.98 -5.27 6.41
N ASP A 108 -7.84 -5.99 5.30
CA ASP A 108 -8.43 -7.31 5.15
C ASP A 108 -7.69 -8.32 6.06
N LYS A 109 -6.36 -8.29 6.02
CA LYS A 109 -5.51 -9.28 6.68
C LYS A 109 -4.18 -8.70 7.17
N ILE A 110 -3.73 -9.16 8.34
CA ILE A 110 -2.34 -8.96 8.80
C ILE A 110 -1.46 -10.09 8.26
N LEU A 111 -0.31 -9.70 7.75
CA LEU A 111 0.73 -10.55 7.26
C LEU A 111 1.85 -10.64 8.30
N GLY A 112 2.05 -11.86 8.82
CA GLY A 112 3.03 -12.16 9.85
C GLY A 112 4.38 -12.62 9.32
#